data_AF-A0A519C040-F1
#
_entry.id   AF-A0A519C040-F1
#
_cell.length_a   1.000
_cell.length_b   1.000
_cell.length_c   1.000
_cell.angle_alpha   90.00
_cell.angle_beta   90.00
_cell.angle_gamma   90.00
#
_symmetry.space_group_name_H-M   'P 1'
#
loop_
_entity.id
_entity.type
_entity.pdbx_description
1 polymer ?
#
loop_
_entity_poly.entity_id
_entity_poly.type
_entity_poly.pdbx_seq_one_letter_code
_entity_poly.pdbx_strand_id
1 'polypeptide(L)' 'MTITNLFGEKVPREAKLPWSPADVEVQVKNKTDVIVRGADREKVGQTAANIERACAIKKRDRRVFQDGIYITSKGA' A
#
# COMPACT_ATOMS: atom_id res chain seq x y z
N MET A 1 -8.51 -0.18 0.57
CA MET A 1 -7.70 -1.19 1.28
C MET A 1 -7.51 -0.74 2.71
N THR A 2 -7.75 -1.62 3.67
CA THR A 2 -7.65 -1.29 5.10
C THR A 2 -6.38 -1.90 5.67
N ILE A 3 -5.57 -1.08 6.33
CA ILE A 3 -4.35 -1.46 7.03
C ILE A 3 -4.63 -1.40 8.52
N THR A 4 -4.54 -2.54 9.20
CA THR A 4 -4.75 -2.67 10.64
C THR A 4 -3.42 -2.85 11.35
N ASN A 5 -3.35 -2.41 12.61
CA ASN A 5 -2.21 -2.65 13.51
C ASN A 5 -0.84 -2.15 12.98
N LEU A 6 -0.83 -1.09 12.16
CA LEU A 6 0.42 -0.47 11.74
C LEU A 6 1.07 0.18 12.97
N PHE A 7 2.26 -0.27 13.35
CA PHE A 7 2.99 0.27 14.50
C PHE A 7 2.20 0.22 15.83
N GLY A 8 1.33 -0.78 16.00
CA GLY A 8 0.49 -0.90 17.20
C GLY A 8 -0.66 0.10 17.27
N GLU A 9 -0.97 0.82 16.18
CA GLU A 9 -2.13 1.70 16.11
C GLU A 9 -3.43 0.90 16.26
N LYS A 10 -4.31 1.34 17.16
CA LYS A 10 -5.67 0.79 17.32
C LYS A 10 -6.62 1.21 16.20
N VAL A 11 -6.35 2.36 15.58
CA VAL A 11 -7.19 2.92 14.52
C VAL A 11 -6.71 2.36 13.18
N PRO A 12 -7.57 1.69 12.40
CA PRO A 12 -7.20 1.23 11.06
C PRO A 12 -6.94 2.42 10.14
N ARG A 13 -5.96 2.31 9.26
CA ARG A 13 -5.72 3.26 8.16
C ARG A 13 -6.38 2.77 6.89
N GLU A 14 -6.91 3.69 6.10
CA GLU A 14 -7.53 3.37 4.83
C GLU A 14 -6.77 4.02 3.67
N ALA A 15 -6.34 3.19 2.73
CA ALA A 15 -5.82 3.66 1.44
C ALA A 15 -6.99 3.86 0.48
N LYS A 16 -7.11 5.10 -0.03
CA LYS A 16 -8.10 5.46 -1.06
C LYS A 16 -7.70 4.85 -2.40
N LEU A 17 -8.54 3.93 -2.87
CA LEU A 17 -8.39 3.27 -4.16
C LEU A 17 -9.60 3.67 -5.03
N PRO A 18 -9.52 4.73 -5.84
CA PRO A 18 -10.64 5.21 -6.65
C PRO A 18 -10.96 4.33 -7.87
N TRP A 19 -10.25 3.23 -8.09
CA TRP A 19 -10.41 2.39 -9.27
C TRP A 19 -11.32 1.19 -9.01
N SER A 20 -11.99 0.73 -10.08
CA SER A 20 -12.81 -0.47 -10.05
C SER A 20 -11.93 -1.73 -10.01
N PRO A 21 -12.39 -2.87 -9.46
CA PRO A 21 -11.67 -4.15 -9.52
C PRO A 21 -11.35 -4.62 -10.95
N ALA A 22 -12.09 -4.13 -11.94
CA ALA A 22 -11.83 -4.41 -13.36
C ALA A 22 -10.61 -3.63 -13.91
N ASP A 23 -10.28 -2.48 -13.32
CA ASP A 23 -9.13 -1.66 -13.73
C ASP A 23 -7.86 -2.09 -13.01
N VAL A 24 -7.95 -2.22 -11.69
CA VAL A 24 -6.82 -2.54 -10.81
C VAL A 24 -7.25 -3.56 -9.76
N GLU A 25 -6.59 -4.71 -9.76
CA GLU A 25 -6.74 -5.76 -8.78
C GLU A 25 -5.65 -5.65 -7.70
N VAL A 26 -6.05 -5.68 -6.43
CA VAL A 26 -5.14 -5.70 -5.28
C VAL A 26 -5.31 -7.02 -4.53
N GLN A 27 -4.29 -7.85 -4.54
CA GLN A 27 -4.27 -9.13 -3.81
C GLN A 27 -3.24 -9.08 -2.68
N VAL A 28 -3.62 -9.52 -1.49
CA VAL A 28 -2.69 -9.70 -0.36
C VAL A 28 -2.30 -11.17 -0.30
N LYS A 29 -1.02 -11.49 -0.46
CA LYS A 29 -0.46 -12.84 -0.38
C LYS A 29 0.43 -12.99 0.84
N ASN A 30 0.35 -14.15 1.49
CA ASN A 30 1.23 -14.55 2.61
C ASN A 30 1.30 -13.56 3.79
N LYS A 31 0.36 -12.61 3.89
CA LYS A 31 0.34 -11.50 4.88
C LYS A 31 1.53 -10.53 4.79
N THR A 32 2.50 -10.80 3.91
CA THR A 32 3.71 -10.00 3.70
C THR A 32 3.69 -9.23 2.40
N ASP A 33 3.07 -9.81 1.36
CA ASP A 33 3.15 -9.30 0.00
C ASP A 33 1.81 -8.73 -0.44
N VAL A 34 1.85 -7.54 -1.05
CA VAL A 34 0.70 -6.91 -1.68
C VAL A 34 0.99 -6.81 -3.17
N ILE A 35 0.20 -7.53 -3.97
CA ILE A 35 0.34 -7.60 -5.41
C ILE A 35 -0.74 -6.70 -6.02
N VAL A 36 -0.31 -5.67 -6.74
CA VAL A 36 -1.19 -4.80 -7.51
C VAL A 36 -1.04 -5.15 -8.99
N ARG A 37 -2.15 -5.47 -9.66
CA ARG A 37 -2.22 -5.84 -11.07
C ARG A 37 -3.24 -4.97 -11.78
N GLY A 38 -3.01 -4.68 -13.05
CA GLY A 38 -3.94 -3.92 -13.87
C GLY A 38 -3.40 -3.76 -15.28
N ALA A 39 -4.29 -3.44 -16.22
CA ALA A 39 -3.91 -3.19 -17.61
C ALA A 39 -3.21 -1.84 -17.80
N ASP A 40 -3.53 -0.86 -16.95
CA ASP A 40 -3.02 0.52 -17.03
C ASP A 40 -1.94 0.77 -15.96
N ARG A 41 -0.73 1.06 -16.44
CA ARG A 41 0.45 1.32 -15.58
C ARG A 41 0.27 2.54 -14.69
N GLU A 42 -0.42 3.59 -15.15
CA GLU A 42 -0.61 4.79 -14.34
C GLU A 42 -1.57 4.52 -13.18
N LYS A 43 -2.68 3.83 -13.44
CA LYS A 43 -3.63 3.43 -12.40
C LYS A 43 -2.96 2.52 -11.37
N VAL A 44 -2.21 1.50 -11.82
CA VAL A 44 -1.46 0.60 -10.93
C VAL A 44 -0.43 1.37 -10.11
N GLY A 45 0.32 2.30 -10.74
CA GLY A 45 1.32 3.12 -10.07
C GLY A 45 0.72 4.05 -9.02
N GLN A 46 -0.40 4.71 -9.33
CA GLN A 46 -1.12 5.54 -8.37
C GLN A 46 -1.68 4.72 -7.21
N THR A 47 -2.16 3.49 -7.48
CA THR A 47 -2.64 2.56 -6.45
C THR A 47 -1.53 2.21 -5.47
N ALA A 48 -0.38 1.78 -5.99
CA ALA A 48 0.78 1.44 -5.16
C ALA A 48 1.25 2.64 -4.33
N ALA A 49 1.32 3.84 -4.94
CA ALA A 49 1.71 5.06 -4.24
C ALA A 49 0.72 5.46 -3.14
N ASN A 50 -0.58 5.27 -3.34
CA ASN A 50 -1.60 5.56 -2.33
C ASN A 50 -1.49 4.63 -1.11
N ILE A 51 -1.20 3.35 -1.33
CA ILE A 51 -0.98 2.38 -0.26
C ILE A 51 0.26 2.76 0.57
N GLU A 52 1.39 3.04 -0.09
CA GLU A 52 2.63 3.46 0.58
C GLU A 52 2.42 4.75 1.39
N ARG A 53 1.75 5.75 0.81
CA ARG A 53 1.45 7.01 1.50
C ARG A 53 0.52 6.84 2.70
N ALA A 54 -0.44 5.92 2.64
CA ALA A 54 -1.31 5.62 3.78
C ALA A 54 -0.52 5.03 4.96
N CYS A 55 0.52 4.25 4.68
CA CYS A 55 1.41 3.66 5.67
C CYS A 55 2.54 4.59 6.14
N ALA A 56 2.71 5.77 5.56
CA ALA A 56 3.78 6.68 5.93
C ALA A 56 3.65 7.16 7.39
N ILE A 57 4.74 7.00 8.15
CA ILE A 57 4.84 7.47 9.54
C ILE A 57 5.30 8.93 9.53
N LYS A 58 4.57 9.80 10.23
CA LYS A 58 4.91 11.22 10.44
C LYS A 58 5.42 11.40 11.87
N LYS A 59 6.30 12.39 12.09
CA LYS A 59 6.81 12.80 13.43
C LYS A 59 7.64 11.73 14.18
N ARG A 60 8.27 10.80 13.47
CA ARG A 60 9.20 9.79 13.99
C ARG A 60 10.43 9.67 13.09
N ASP A 61 11.54 9.19 13.62
CA ASP A 61 12.75 8.93 12.84
C ASP A 61 12.59 7.64 12.01
N ARG A 62 12.62 7.80 10.69
CA ARG A 62 12.44 6.71 9.72
C ARG A 62 13.57 5.67 9.73
N ARG A 63 14.73 6.00 10.29
CA ARG A 63 15.87 5.07 10.38
C ARG A 63 15.67 4.03 11.47
N VAL A 64 14.91 4.38 12.51
CA VAL A 64 14.57 3.48 13.62
C VAL A 64 13.23 2.79 13.34
N PHE A 65 12.27 3.53 12.81
CA PHE A 65 10.92 3.04 12.53
C PHE A 65 10.75 2.80 11.04
N GLN A 66 10.93 1.54 10.64
CA GLN A 66 10.88 1.10 9.24
C GLN A 66 9.55 0.41 8.88
N ASP A 67 8.63 0.26 9.83
CA ASP A 67 7.29 -0.29 9.58
C ASP A 67 6.57 0.48 8.47
N GLY A 68 6.16 -0.25 7.44
CA GLY A 68 5.50 0.33 6.27
C GLY A 68 5.34 -0.68 5.15
N ILE A 69 4.55 -0.32 4.15
CA ILE A 69 4.42 -1.06 2.90
C ILE A 69 5.25 -0.31 1.85
N TYR A 70 6.17 -1.00 1.20
CA TYR A 70 7.09 -0.43 0.21
C TYR A 70 6.97 -1.13 -1.13
N ILE A 71 7.25 -0.40 -2.21
CA ILE A 71 7.29 -1.00 -3.54
C ILE A 71 8.60 -1.76 -3.71
N THR A 72 8.53 -3.08 -3.72
CA THR A 72 9.70 -3.98 -3.86
C THR A 72 10.04 -4.30 -5.31
N SER A 73 9.04 -4.41 -6.17
CA SER A 73 9.20 -4.72 -7.60
C SER A 73 8.23 -3.91 -8.45
N LYS A 74 8.70 -3.46 -9.60
CA LYS A 74 7.89 -2.81 -10.63
C LYS A 74 8.05 -3.60 -11.92
N GLY A 75 6.93 -3.90 -12.58
CA GLY A 75 6.96 -4.39 -13.96
C GLY A 75 7.61 -3.34 -14.85
N ALA A 76 8.56 -3.78 -15.69
CA ALA A 76 9.24 -2.93 -16.67
C ALA A 76 8.25 -2.41 -17.71
#